data_AF-A0ABD1E5W0-F1
#
_entry.id   AF-A0ABD1E5W0-F1
#
_cell.length_a   1.000
_cell.length_b   1.000
_cell.length_c   1.000
_cell.angle_alpha   90.00
_cell.angle_beta   90.00
_cell.angle_gamma   90.00
#
_symmetry.space_group_name_H-M   'P 1'
#
loop_
_entity.id
_entity.type
_entity.pdbx_description
1 polymer ?
#
loop_
_entity_poly.entity_id
_entity_poly.type
_entity_poly.pdbx_seq_one_letter_code
_entity_poly.pdbx_strand_id
1 'polypeptide(L)'
;MEKEFYGEIYESVALIVSIYGAPDKLASLLEPNMFDKLKKETFYQVIYYLLNVVDPELTTNNLPSYPPFNQEKDLNFRKELVAYLNVLRTKFPEFNLVIVQASQFQTPSKFEVLFLLMQLSNLAMYKHITKNQEIELQPIGTGGNGMMLKAFTKVKLHTTETQINNFKEEIQWFQQKARILTTKIEEEEKKFIKANRQLEEVKEEFGNISVKELEEKFEDINQKVDQIIKPLKEFEYCFKCIENLEKLQLEFRNGTDKPVDLIGYLKDLTKLIHKNCLNGQTISPGHLTETIKKLEDFLPKYEKNCGDLELLETRIRELSLI
;
A
#
# COMPACT_ATOMS: atom_id res chain seq x y z
N MET A 1 -32.05 -40.50 -33.89
CA MET A 1 -32.92 -39.32 -34.03
C MET A 1 -33.45 -38.81 -32.69
N GLU A 2 -34.42 -39.44 -32.01
CA GLU A 2 -34.94 -38.91 -30.71
C GLU A 2 -33.88 -38.88 -29.60
N LYS A 3 -33.08 -39.94 -29.43
CA LYS A 3 -32.00 -39.98 -28.43
C LYS A 3 -30.90 -38.95 -28.69
N GLU A 4 -30.59 -38.69 -29.95
CA GLU A 4 -29.60 -37.67 -30.33
C GLU A 4 -30.15 -36.28 -29.99
N PHE A 5 -31.42 -36.01 -30.30
CA PHE A 5 -32.10 -34.77 -29.95
C PHE A 5 -32.12 -34.51 -28.44
N TYR A 6 -32.40 -35.53 -27.61
CA TYR A 6 -32.36 -35.38 -26.15
C TYR A 6 -30.94 -35.12 -25.63
N GLY A 7 -29.94 -35.80 -26.20
CA GLY A 7 -28.53 -35.56 -25.91
C GLY A 7 -28.12 -34.13 -26.22
N GLU A 8 -28.54 -33.60 -27.38
CA GLU A 8 -28.26 -32.22 -27.75
C GLU A 8 -28.88 -31.19 -26.80
N ILE A 9 -30.11 -31.41 -26.32
CA ILE A 9 -30.72 -30.53 -25.31
C ILE A 9 -29.89 -30.56 -24.02
N TYR A 10 -29.50 -31.76 -23.58
CA TYR A 10 -28.67 -31.93 -22.39
C TYR A 10 -27.34 -31.21 -22.52
N GLU A 11 -26.60 -31.42 -23.62
CA GLU A 11 -25.31 -30.76 -23.85
C GLU A 11 -25.43 -29.24 -23.82
N SER A 12 -26.45 -28.70 -24.49
CA SER A 12 -26.74 -27.26 -24.50
C SER A 12 -27.01 -26.71 -23.10
N VAL A 13 -27.88 -27.36 -22.32
CA VAL A 13 -28.21 -26.92 -20.95
C VAL A 13 -27.01 -27.07 -20.01
N ALA A 14 -26.33 -28.21 -20.04
CA ALA A 14 -25.16 -28.47 -19.20
C ALA A 14 -24.03 -27.47 -19.48
N LEU A 15 -23.83 -27.09 -20.74
CA LEU A 15 -22.84 -26.10 -21.13
C LEU A 15 -23.18 -24.71 -20.58
N ILE A 16 -24.44 -24.27 -20.68
CA ILE A 16 -24.90 -23.00 -20.08
C ILE A 16 -24.72 -23.03 -18.56
N VAL A 17 -25.11 -24.13 -17.91
CA VAL A 17 -24.91 -24.35 -16.45
C VAL A 17 -23.45 -24.24 -16.05
N SER A 18 -22.54 -24.80 -16.84
CA SER A 18 -21.11 -24.75 -16.53
C SER A 18 -20.50 -23.35 -16.59
N ILE A 19 -21.21 -22.37 -17.17
CA ILE A 19 -20.74 -20.97 -17.30
C ILE A 19 -21.38 -20.08 -16.26
N TYR A 20 -22.70 -20.17 -16.09
CA TYR A 20 -23.45 -19.27 -15.19
C TYR A 20 -23.62 -19.85 -13.78
N GLY A 21 -23.25 -21.12 -13.58
CA GLY A 21 -23.54 -21.87 -12.37
C GLY A 21 -24.99 -22.37 -12.35
N ALA A 22 -25.22 -23.57 -11.81
CA ALA A 22 -26.57 -24.04 -11.53
C ALA A 22 -26.97 -23.68 -10.10
N PRO A 23 -28.24 -23.32 -9.85
CA PRO A 23 -28.82 -23.41 -8.52
C PRO A 23 -28.70 -24.86 -8.01
N ASP A 24 -28.48 -25.05 -6.70
CA ASP A 24 -28.24 -26.38 -6.08
C ASP A 24 -29.25 -27.46 -6.54
N LYS A 25 -30.52 -27.06 -6.65
CA LYS A 25 -31.59 -27.96 -7.12
C LYS A 25 -31.41 -28.41 -8.56
N LEU A 26 -31.00 -27.53 -9.47
CA LEU A 26 -30.78 -27.89 -10.88
C LEU A 26 -29.51 -28.72 -11.05
N ALA A 27 -28.44 -28.41 -10.30
CA ALA A 27 -27.18 -29.16 -10.34
C ALA A 27 -27.40 -30.66 -10.02
N SER A 28 -28.24 -30.95 -9.02
CA SER A 28 -28.57 -32.33 -8.62
C SER A 28 -29.47 -33.08 -9.61
N LEU A 29 -30.07 -32.40 -10.59
CA LEU A 29 -31.03 -32.95 -11.54
C LEU A 29 -30.46 -33.11 -12.96
N LEU A 30 -29.25 -32.63 -13.22
CA LEU A 30 -28.61 -32.69 -14.53
C LEU A 30 -27.97 -34.06 -14.75
N GLU A 31 -28.73 -34.96 -15.37
CA GLU A 31 -28.26 -36.27 -15.82
C GLU A 31 -28.42 -36.40 -17.34
N PRO A 32 -27.54 -37.12 -18.06
CA PRO A 32 -27.57 -37.20 -19.53
C PRO A 32 -28.91 -37.68 -20.12
N ASN A 33 -29.67 -38.47 -19.38
CA ASN A 33 -30.97 -39.03 -19.77
C ASN A 33 -32.17 -38.26 -19.17
N MET A 34 -31.96 -37.08 -18.58
CA MET A 34 -33.02 -36.33 -17.91
C MET A 34 -34.17 -35.91 -18.84
N PHE A 35 -33.92 -35.80 -20.14
CA PHE A 35 -34.91 -35.40 -21.15
C PHE A 35 -35.70 -36.58 -21.73
N ASP A 36 -35.21 -37.83 -21.57
CA ASP A 36 -35.92 -39.05 -22.01
C ASP A 36 -37.28 -39.18 -21.33
N LYS A 37 -37.35 -38.82 -20.05
CA LYS A 37 -38.56 -38.79 -19.22
C LYS A 37 -38.58 -37.55 -18.35
N LEU A 38 -38.61 -36.40 -19.01
CA LEU A 38 -38.57 -35.11 -18.34
C LEU A 38 -39.69 -34.97 -17.30
N LYS A 39 -39.31 -34.92 -16.01
CA LYS A 39 -40.23 -34.67 -14.91
C LYS A 39 -40.65 -33.20 -14.89
N LYS A 40 -41.85 -32.93 -14.38
CA LYS A 40 -42.44 -31.59 -14.33
C LYS A 40 -41.62 -30.61 -13.50
N GLU A 41 -41.13 -31.07 -12.36
CA GLU A 41 -40.31 -30.29 -11.45
C GLU A 41 -38.98 -29.90 -12.13
N THR A 42 -38.34 -30.88 -12.79
CA THR A 42 -37.12 -30.67 -13.56
C THR A 42 -37.35 -29.70 -14.72
N PHE A 43 -38.44 -29.85 -15.46
CA PHE A 43 -38.82 -28.93 -16.54
C PHE A 43 -38.93 -27.49 -16.04
N TYR A 44 -39.60 -27.27 -14.92
CA TYR A 44 -39.75 -25.92 -14.35
C TYR A 44 -38.43 -25.32 -13.90
N GLN A 45 -37.52 -26.11 -13.33
CA GLN A 45 -36.18 -25.64 -13.00
C GLN A 45 -35.40 -25.25 -14.27
N VAL A 46 -35.39 -26.12 -15.28
CA VAL A 46 -34.64 -25.89 -16.53
C VAL A 46 -35.18 -24.68 -17.29
N ILE A 47 -36.50 -24.59 -17.49
CA ILE A 47 -37.07 -23.50 -18.27
C ILE A 47 -36.90 -22.15 -17.58
N TYR A 48 -37.12 -22.09 -16.25
CA TYR A 48 -36.91 -20.85 -15.50
C TYR A 48 -35.44 -20.43 -15.55
N TYR A 49 -34.51 -21.39 -15.38
CA TYR A 49 -33.09 -21.14 -15.48
C TYR A 49 -32.69 -20.57 -16.84
N LEU A 50 -33.12 -21.20 -17.94
CA LEU A 50 -32.82 -20.72 -19.30
C LEU A 50 -33.38 -19.31 -19.55
N LEU A 51 -34.61 -19.04 -19.13
CA LEU A 51 -35.22 -17.71 -19.27
C LEU A 51 -34.47 -16.66 -18.43
N ASN A 52 -34.06 -17.03 -17.22
CA ASN A 52 -33.28 -16.16 -16.34
C ASN A 52 -31.90 -15.83 -16.92
N VAL A 53 -31.26 -16.79 -17.61
CA VAL A 53 -30.00 -16.53 -18.34
C VAL A 53 -30.23 -15.57 -19.51
N VAL A 54 -31.35 -15.68 -20.22
CA VAL A 54 -31.70 -14.79 -21.35
C VAL A 54 -31.96 -13.36 -20.87
N ASP A 55 -32.78 -13.20 -19.82
CA ASP A 55 -33.18 -11.89 -19.30
C ASP A 55 -33.66 -12.01 -17.84
N PRO A 56 -32.79 -11.76 -16.83
CA PRO A 56 -33.13 -11.94 -15.42
C PRO A 56 -34.25 -11.02 -14.93
N GLU A 57 -34.24 -9.76 -15.37
CA GLU A 57 -35.23 -8.76 -14.97
C GLU A 57 -36.61 -9.11 -15.55
N LEU A 58 -36.65 -9.44 -16.85
CA LEU A 58 -37.89 -9.85 -17.49
C LEU A 58 -38.45 -11.11 -16.82
N THR A 59 -37.59 -12.10 -16.52
CA THR A 59 -37.95 -13.37 -15.85
C THR A 59 -38.62 -13.13 -14.51
N THR A 60 -37.99 -12.31 -13.67
CA THR A 60 -38.51 -12.01 -12.33
C THR A 60 -39.85 -11.28 -12.39
N ASN A 61 -40.02 -10.36 -13.34
CA ASN A 61 -41.23 -9.54 -13.45
C ASN A 61 -42.43 -10.30 -14.05
N ASN A 62 -42.19 -11.28 -14.94
CA ASN A 62 -43.25 -11.93 -15.70
C ASN A 62 -43.58 -13.35 -15.24
N LEU A 63 -42.78 -13.95 -14.35
CA LEU A 63 -43.04 -15.28 -13.79
C LEU A 63 -43.20 -15.26 -12.25
N PRO A 64 -44.10 -14.43 -11.68
CA PRO A 64 -44.27 -14.30 -10.23
C PRO A 64 -44.78 -15.57 -9.54
N SER A 65 -45.38 -16.52 -10.30
CA SER A 65 -45.85 -17.77 -9.74
C SER A 65 -44.75 -18.83 -9.56
N TYR A 66 -43.50 -18.54 -9.94
CA TYR A 66 -42.37 -19.43 -9.70
C TYR A 66 -41.83 -19.33 -8.26
N PRO A 67 -41.49 -20.44 -7.58
CA PRO A 67 -41.73 -21.83 -7.98
C PRO A 67 -43.21 -22.26 -7.74
N PRO A 68 -43.79 -23.08 -8.64
CA PRO A 68 -45.19 -23.51 -8.50
C PRO A 68 -45.31 -24.66 -7.48
N PHE A 69 -45.61 -24.32 -6.22
CA PHE A 69 -45.72 -25.29 -5.11
C PHE A 69 -47.13 -25.87 -4.92
N ASN A 70 -48.15 -25.34 -5.61
CA ASN A 70 -49.52 -25.86 -5.55
C ASN A 70 -50.19 -25.80 -6.94
N GLN A 71 -51.37 -26.41 -7.08
CA GLN A 71 -52.07 -26.51 -8.37
C GLN A 71 -52.49 -25.15 -8.95
N GLU A 72 -52.84 -24.19 -8.10
CA GLU A 72 -53.22 -22.84 -8.53
C GLU A 72 -52.03 -22.09 -9.12
N LYS A 73 -50.90 -22.06 -8.39
CA LYS A 73 -49.65 -21.47 -8.88
C LYS A 73 -49.11 -22.20 -10.09
N ASP A 74 -49.29 -23.51 -10.18
CA ASP A 74 -48.95 -24.27 -11.38
C ASP A 74 -49.72 -23.79 -12.62
N LEU A 75 -51.03 -23.60 -12.49
CA LEU A 75 -51.86 -23.10 -13.57
C LEU A 75 -51.46 -21.68 -13.96
N ASN A 76 -51.20 -20.81 -12.98
CA ASN A 76 -50.78 -19.43 -13.21
C ASN A 76 -49.40 -19.37 -13.86
N PHE A 77 -48.42 -20.11 -13.33
CA PHE A 77 -47.08 -20.20 -13.90
C PHE A 77 -47.11 -20.66 -15.37
N ARG A 78 -47.93 -21.65 -15.72
CA ARG A 78 -48.08 -22.09 -17.12
C ARG A 78 -48.67 -21.01 -18.03
N LYS A 79 -49.59 -20.17 -17.55
CA LYS A 79 -50.14 -19.03 -18.31
C LYS A 79 -49.12 -17.90 -18.45
N GLU A 80 -48.46 -17.55 -17.35
CA GLU A 80 -47.36 -16.59 -17.30
C GLU A 80 -46.26 -16.97 -18.29
N LEU A 81 -45.87 -18.24 -18.31
CA LEU A 81 -44.88 -18.78 -19.23
C LEU A 81 -45.28 -18.60 -20.71
N VAL A 82 -46.54 -18.86 -21.08
CA VAL A 82 -47.01 -18.61 -22.45
C VAL A 82 -46.91 -17.11 -22.79
N ALA A 83 -47.34 -16.23 -21.87
CA ALA A 83 -47.24 -14.79 -22.08
C ALA A 83 -45.77 -14.34 -22.23
N TYR A 84 -44.88 -14.86 -21.39
CA TYR A 84 -43.44 -14.63 -21.46
C TYR A 84 -42.86 -15.03 -22.82
N LEU A 85 -43.19 -16.23 -23.29
CA LEU A 85 -42.70 -16.74 -24.56
C LEU A 85 -43.18 -15.88 -25.73
N ASN A 86 -44.39 -15.32 -25.66
CA ASN A 86 -44.87 -14.36 -26.66
C ASN A 86 -44.02 -13.07 -26.66
N VAL A 87 -43.68 -12.54 -25.48
CA VAL A 87 -42.76 -11.39 -25.37
C VAL A 87 -41.40 -11.73 -25.98
N LEU A 88 -40.84 -12.91 -25.70
CA LEU A 88 -39.58 -13.34 -26.30
C LEU A 88 -39.68 -13.49 -27.82
N ARG A 89 -40.79 -13.99 -28.38
CA ARG A 89 -40.97 -14.07 -29.84
C ARG A 89 -40.96 -12.69 -30.49
N THR A 90 -41.54 -11.69 -29.84
CA THR A 90 -41.49 -10.31 -30.33
C THR A 90 -40.09 -9.71 -30.21
N LYS A 91 -39.36 -10.02 -29.13
CA LYS A 91 -38.00 -9.51 -28.88
C LYS A 91 -36.94 -10.19 -29.75
N PHE A 92 -37.15 -11.45 -30.12
CA PHE A 92 -36.24 -12.31 -30.88
C PHE A 92 -36.96 -13.06 -32.02
N PRO A 93 -37.53 -12.34 -33.00
CA PRO A 93 -38.28 -12.94 -34.11
C PRO A 93 -37.47 -13.95 -34.92
N GLU A 94 -36.16 -13.76 -35.00
CA GLU A 94 -35.20 -14.58 -35.74
C GLU A 94 -35.06 -16.02 -35.20
N PHE A 95 -35.40 -16.25 -33.93
CA PHE A 95 -35.36 -17.59 -33.33
C PHE A 95 -36.61 -18.43 -33.62
N ASN A 96 -37.68 -17.80 -34.13
CA ASN A 96 -38.96 -18.43 -34.45
C ASN A 96 -39.42 -19.44 -33.38
N LEU A 97 -39.52 -19.00 -32.12
CA LEU A 97 -39.83 -19.88 -31.00
C LEU A 97 -41.18 -20.57 -31.21
N VAL A 98 -41.22 -21.88 -30.99
CA VAL A 98 -42.43 -22.69 -31.17
C VAL A 98 -43.60 -22.16 -30.33
N ILE A 99 -44.79 -22.22 -30.92
CA ILE A 99 -46.03 -21.82 -30.25
C ILE A 99 -46.54 -22.98 -29.42
N VAL A 100 -46.55 -22.78 -28.10
CA VAL A 100 -47.04 -23.76 -27.12
C VAL A 100 -48.17 -23.17 -26.28
N GLN A 101 -49.12 -24.02 -25.92
CA GLN A 101 -50.25 -23.71 -25.05
C GLN A 101 -49.95 -24.12 -23.60
N ALA A 102 -50.58 -23.44 -22.65
CA ALA A 102 -50.39 -23.72 -21.22
C ALA A 102 -50.75 -25.17 -20.83
N SER A 103 -51.65 -25.83 -21.56
CA SER A 103 -52.01 -27.25 -21.37
C SER A 103 -50.87 -28.20 -21.72
N GLN A 104 -50.03 -27.87 -22.71
CA GLN A 104 -48.93 -28.73 -23.15
C GLN A 104 -47.84 -28.88 -22.08
N PHE A 105 -47.65 -27.86 -21.23
CA PHE A 105 -46.71 -27.93 -20.09
C PHE A 105 -47.15 -28.89 -18.97
N GLN A 106 -48.35 -29.47 -19.03
CA GLN A 106 -48.73 -30.56 -18.11
C GLN A 106 -47.95 -31.85 -18.41
N THR A 107 -47.46 -32.01 -19.64
CA THR A 107 -46.69 -33.16 -20.09
C THR A 107 -45.42 -32.66 -20.77
N PRO A 108 -44.38 -32.29 -20.01
CA PRO A 108 -43.21 -31.60 -20.53
C PRO A 108 -42.32 -32.48 -21.43
N SER A 109 -42.54 -33.80 -21.44
CA SER A 109 -41.86 -34.73 -22.36
C SER A 109 -42.42 -34.69 -23.80
N LYS A 110 -43.46 -33.88 -24.06
CA LYS A 110 -43.98 -33.68 -25.43
C LYS A 110 -42.92 -33.04 -26.31
N PHE A 111 -42.84 -33.47 -27.57
CA PHE A 111 -41.83 -33.02 -28.52
C PHE A 111 -41.80 -31.49 -28.66
N GLU A 112 -42.96 -30.82 -28.71
CA GLU A 112 -43.04 -29.36 -28.85
C GLU A 112 -42.43 -28.63 -27.64
N VAL A 113 -42.56 -29.20 -26.44
CA VAL A 113 -42.00 -28.62 -25.21
C VAL A 113 -40.49 -28.85 -25.17
N LEU A 114 -40.02 -30.03 -25.57
CA LEU A 114 -38.58 -30.32 -25.67
C LEU A 114 -37.91 -29.47 -26.77
N PHE A 115 -38.57 -29.28 -27.91
CA PHE A 115 -38.12 -28.40 -28.97
C PHE A 115 -38.06 -26.95 -28.53
N LEU A 116 -39.03 -26.50 -27.73
CA LEU A 116 -38.95 -25.19 -27.09
C LEU A 116 -37.71 -25.07 -26.18
N LEU A 117 -37.42 -26.07 -25.34
CA LEU A 117 -36.23 -26.03 -24.47
C LEU A 117 -34.94 -25.93 -25.29
N MET A 118 -34.85 -26.67 -26.40
CA MET A 118 -33.73 -26.55 -27.33
C MET A 118 -33.61 -25.12 -27.86
N GLN A 119 -34.69 -24.53 -28.37
CA GLN A 119 -34.68 -23.16 -28.88
C GLN A 119 -34.31 -22.13 -27.81
N LEU A 120 -34.80 -22.31 -26.58
CA LEU A 120 -34.44 -21.45 -25.44
C LEU A 120 -32.97 -21.60 -25.04
N SER A 121 -32.42 -22.81 -25.08
CA SER A 121 -30.98 -23.02 -24.83
C SER A 121 -30.12 -22.34 -25.90
N ASN A 122 -30.54 -22.36 -27.16
CA ASN A 122 -29.86 -21.65 -28.24
C ASN A 122 -29.95 -20.15 -28.09
N LEU A 123 -31.12 -19.63 -27.71
CA LEU A 123 -31.29 -18.21 -27.42
C LEU A 123 -30.41 -17.77 -26.23
N ALA A 124 -30.34 -18.57 -25.17
CA ALA A 124 -29.48 -18.31 -24.01
C ALA A 124 -27.99 -18.28 -24.39
N MET A 125 -27.53 -19.25 -25.20
CA MET A 125 -26.16 -19.27 -25.71
C MET A 125 -25.87 -18.06 -26.60
N TYR A 126 -26.78 -17.73 -27.53
CA TYR A 126 -26.68 -16.55 -28.38
C TYR A 126 -26.54 -15.26 -27.57
N LYS A 127 -27.36 -15.10 -26.52
CA LYS A 127 -27.29 -13.94 -25.64
C LYS A 127 -25.97 -13.80 -24.91
N HIS A 128 -25.39 -14.91 -24.48
CA HIS A 128 -24.09 -14.88 -23.84
C HIS A 128 -22.96 -14.56 -24.83
N ILE A 129 -22.99 -15.12 -26.03
CA ILE A 129 -21.96 -14.82 -27.05
C ILE A 129 -21.99 -13.34 -27.44
N THR A 130 -23.18 -12.82 -27.75
CA THR A 130 -23.38 -11.42 -28.13
C THR A 130 -23.02 -10.44 -27.00
N LYS A 131 -23.15 -10.85 -25.73
CA LYS A 131 -22.75 -10.04 -24.57
C LYS A 131 -21.24 -10.03 -24.32
N ASN A 132 -20.54 -11.12 -24.61
CA ASN A 132 -19.14 -11.31 -24.20
C ASN A 132 -18.12 -11.22 -25.34
N GLN A 133 -18.52 -11.16 -26.62
CA GLN A 133 -17.62 -11.01 -27.76
C GLN A 133 -18.25 -10.20 -28.91
N GLU A 134 -17.39 -9.54 -29.71
CA GLU A 134 -17.69 -8.89 -31.00
C GLU A 134 -17.97 -9.87 -32.15
N ILE A 135 -18.29 -11.14 -31.87
CA ILE A 135 -18.63 -12.11 -32.91
C ILE A 135 -20.12 -11.99 -33.20
N GLU A 136 -20.47 -11.33 -34.31
CA GLU A 136 -21.81 -11.42 -34.90
C GLU A 136 -22.06 -12.85 -35.36
N LEU A 137 -22.73 -13.64 -34.53
CA LEU A 137 -23.29 -14.90 -34.97
C LEU A 137 -24.65 -14.64 -35.61
N GLN A 138 -24.84 -15.18 -36.80
CA GLN A 138 -26.17 -15.20 -37.37
C GLN A 138 -27.08 -16.11 -36.54
N PRO A 139 -28.34 -15.71 -36.29
CA PRO A 139 -29.32 -16.55 -35.62
C PRO A 139 -29.50 -17.82 -36.44
N ILE A 140 -29.11 -18.96 -35.89
CA ILE A 140 -29.24 -20.23 -36.61
C ILE A 140 -30.68 -20.69 -36.47
N GLY A 141 -31.48 -20.48 -37.53
CA GLY A 141 -32.83 -21.02 -37.64
C GLY A 141 -32.84 -22.56 -37.53
N THR A 142 -33.85 -23.07 -36.82
CA THR A 142 -34.42 -24.44 -36.66
C THR A 142 -33.67 -25.73 -37.07
N GLY A 143 -32.35 -25.75 -37.32
CA GLY A 143 -31.67 -26.95 -37.84
C GLY A 143 -30.19 -27.14 -37.49
N GLY A 144 -29.59 -26.32 -36.60
CA GLY A 144 -28.14 -26.36 -36.38
C GLY A 144 -27.70 -26.14 -34.94
N ASN A 145 -28.14 -26.99 -34.01
CA ASN A 145 -27.73 -26.93 -32.60
C ASN A 145 -26.20 -27.09 -32.45
N GLY A 146 -25.60 -27.99 -33.25
CA GLY A 146 -24.16 -28.24 -33.22
C GLY A 146 -23.26 -27.05 -33.63
N MET A 147 -23.74 -26.12 -34.47
CA MET A 147 -22.96 -24.91 -34.80
C MET A 147 -22.97 -23.90 -33.66
N MET A 148 -24.12 -23.69 -33.01
CA MET A 148 -24.23 -22.85 -31.81
C MET A 148 -23.39 -23.42 -30.67
N LEU A 149 -23.48 -24.73 -30.42
CA LEU A 149 -22.71 -25.40 -29.38
C LEU A 149 -21.19 -25.27 -29.62
N LYS A 150 -20.73 -25.42 -30.87
CA LYS A 150 -19.32 -25.23 -31.25
C LYS A 150 -18.85 -23.79 -31.06
N ALA A 151 -19.64 -22.81 -31.51
CA ALA A 151 -19.33 -21.40 -31.35
C ALA A 151 -19.25 -21.04 -29.86
N PHE A 152 -20.24 -21.49 -29.08
CA PHE A 152 -20.31 -21.27 -27.65
C PHE A 152 -19.14 -21.90 -26.88
N THR A 153 -18.79 -23.15 -27.22
CA THR A 153 -17.63 -23.84 -26.64
C THR A 153 -16.33 -23.12 -26.96
N LYS A 154 -16.18 -22.61 -28.19
CA LYS A 154 -15.01 -21.83 -28.59
C LYS A 154 -14.90 -20.52 -27.80
N VAL A 155 -16.01 -19.80 -27.60
CA VAL A 155 -16.05 -18.61 -26.74
C VAL A 155 -15.61 -18.95 -25.31
N LYS A 156 -16.20 -20.00 -24.73
CA LYS A 156 -15.85 -20.45 -23.36
C LYS A 156 -14.36 -20.79 -23.23
N LEU A 157 -13.81 -21.55 -24.18
CA LEU A 157 -12.39 -21.91 -24.19
C LEU A 157 -11.50 -20.67 -24.28
N HIS A 158 -11.83 -19.74 -25.17
CA HIS A 158 -11.06 -18.50 -25.30
C HIS A 158 -11.11 -17.66 -24.03
N THR A 159 -12.29 -17.46 -23.43
CA THR A 159 -12.42 -16.74 -22.15
C THR A 159 -11.62 -17.42 -21.04
N THR A 160 -11.62 -18.75 -21.00
CA THR A 160 -10.86 -19.53 -20.02
C THR A 160 -9.35 -19.37 -20.24
N GLU A 161 -8.88 -19.42 -21.49
CA GLU A 161 -7.48 -19.20 -21.86
C GLU A 161 -7.01 -17.79 -21.47
N THR A 162 -7.81 -16.76 -21.76
CA THR A 162 -7.52 -15.37 -21.36
C THR A 162 -7.44 -15.26 -19.84
N GLN A 163 -8.38 -15.85 -19.09
CA GLN A 163 -8.35 -15.83 -17.63
C GLN A 163 -7.12 -16.55 -17.06
N ILE A 164 -6.75 -17.71 -17.62
CA ILE A 164 -5.54 -18.45 -17.23
C ILE A 164 -4.29 -17.61 -17.51
N ASN A 165 -4.21 -16.93 -18.65
CA ASN A 165 -3.06 -16.10 -18.98
C ASN A 165 -2.96 -14.89 -18.04
N ASN A 166 -4.07 -14.20 -17.77
CA ASN A 166 -4.09 -13.11 -16.79
C ASN A 166 -3.64 -13.59 -15.40
N PHE A 167 -4.12 -14.76 -14.96
CA PHE A 167 -3.72 -15.34 -13.69
C PHE A 167 -2.23 -15.71 -13.65
N LYS A 168 -1.67 -16.21 -14.76
CA LYS A 168 -0.22 -16.46 -14.88
C LYS A 168 0.58 -15.17 -14.77
N GLU A 169 0.15 -14.09 -15.42
CA GLU A 169 0.78 -12.78 -15.33
C GLU A 169 0.75 -12.23 -13.91
N GLU A 170 -0.38 -12.35 -13.20
CA GLU A 170 -0.51 -11.98 -11.80
C GLU A 170 0.45 -12.78 -10.90
N ILE A 171 0.51 -14.11 -11.08
CA ILE A 171 1.46 -14.95 -10.32
C ILE A 171 2.90 -14.51 -10.57
N GLN A 172 3.27 -14.25 -11.83
CA GLN A 172 4.63 -13.80 -12.16
C GLN A 172 4.95 -12.47 -11.49
N TRP A 173 3.99 -11.53 -11.47
CA TRP A 173 4.13 -10.26 -10.78
C TRP A 173 4.30 -10.43 -9.26
N PHE A 174 3.49 -11.29 -8.63
CA PHE A 174 3.63 -11.60 -7.20
C PHE A 174 4.98 -12.26 -6.88
N GLN A 175 5.46 -13.16 -7.73
CA GLN A 175 6.78 -13.79 -7.57
C GLN A 175 7.91 -12.77 -7.68
N GLN A 176 7.83 -11.82 -8.61
CA GLN A 176 8.81 -10.73 -8.71
C GLN A 176 8.80 -9.84 -7.46
N LYS A 177 7.62 -9.46 -6.97
CA LYS A 177 7.50 -8.69 -5.73
C LYS A 177 8.06 -9.43 -4.51
N ALA A 178 7.78 -10.73 -4.39
CA ALA A 178 8.31 -11.56 -3.31
C ALA A 178 9.85 -11.58 -3.33
N ARG A 179 10.46 -11.75 -4.52
CA ARG A 179 11.93 -11.70 -4.66
C ARG A 179 12.53 -10.38 -4.19
N ILE A 180 11.93 -9.25 -4.59
CA ILE A 180 12.38 -7.91 -4.15
C ILE A 180 12.29 -7.78 -2.63
N LEU A 181 11.20 -8.26 -2.02
CA LEU A 181 11.04 -8.25 -0.57
C LEU A 181 12.07 -9.14 0.13
N THR A 182 12.34 -10.33 -0.38
CA THR A 182 13.37 -11.23 0.15
C THR A 182 14.74 -10.54 0.15
N THR A 183 15.15 -9.92 -0.96
CA THR A 183 16.42 -9.19 -1.03
C THR A 183 16.48 -8.05 -0.02
N LYS A 184 15.38 -7.29 0.15
CA LYS A 184 15.32 -6.23 1.17
C LYS A 184 15.44 -6.76 2.60
N ILE A 185 14.81 -7.90 2.89
CA ILE A 185 14.92 -8.54 4.22
C ILE A 185 16.36 -8.96 4.47
N GLU A 186 17.01 -9.62 3.51
CA GLU A 186 18.42 -10.03 3.62
C GLU A 186 19.36 -8.82 3.80
N GLU A 187 19.10 -7.71 3.14
CA GLU A 187 19.85 -6.46 3.31
C GLU A 187 19.65 -5.88 4.72
N GLU A 188 18.42 -5.84 5.23
CA GLU A 188 18.13 -5.37 6.58
C GLU A 188 18.71 -6.32 7.66
N GLU A 189 18.67 -7.63 7.46
CA GLU A 189 19.33 -8.60 8.35
C GLU A 189 20.84 -8.37 8.39
N LYS A 190 21.50 -8.12 7.25
CA LYS A 190 22.93 -7.77 7.23
C LYS A 190 23.21 -6.48 7.98
N LYS A 191 22.37 -5.45 7.83
CA LYS A 191 22.49 -4.20 8.59
C LYS A 191 22.30 -4.44 10.09
N PHE A 192 21.32 -5.24 10.47
CA PHE A 192 21.05 -5.61 11.86
C PHE A 192 22.22 -6.36 12.47
N ILE A 193 22.76 -7.37 11.79
CA ILE A 193 23.95 -8.12 12.26
C ILE A 193 25.15 -7.18 12.42
N LYS A 194 25.38 -6.26 11.47
CA LYS A 194 26.47 -5.28 11.57
C LYS A 194 26.28 -4.34 12.76
N ALA A 195 25.07 -3.82 12.96
CA ALA A 195 24.76 -2.95 14.09
C ALA A 195 24.91 -3.68 15.43
N ASN A 196 24.46 -4.94 15.52
CA ASN A 196 24.65 -5.77 16.71
C ASN A 196 26.13 -6.02 17.00
N ARG A 197 26.95 -6.28 15.97
CA ARG A 197 28.39 -6.47 16.15
C ARG A 197 29.06 -5.21 16.69
N GLN A 198 28.74 -4.04 16.13
CA GLN A 198 29.23 -2.76 16.62
C GLN A 198 28.80 -2.51 18.08
N LEU A 199 27.58 -2.89 18.43
CA LEU A 199 27.06 -2.77 19.79
C LEU A 199 27.79 -3.70 20.77
N GLU A 200 28.14 -4.92 20.36
CA GLU A 200 28.98 -5.82 21.17
C GLU A 200 30.43 -5.32 21.26
N GLU A 201 31.03 -4.79 20.19
CA GLU A 201 32.37 -4.16 20.23
C GLU A 201 32.40 -2.99 21.21
N VAL A 202 31.37 -2.14 21.24
CA VAL A 202 31.22 -1.06 22.25
C VAL A 202 31.04 -1.64 23.65
N LYS A 203 30.29 -2.72 23.85
CA LYS A 203 30.16 -3.37 25.16
C LYS A 203 31.46 -4.02 25.64
N GLU A 204 32.28 -4.54 24.75
CA GLU A 204 33.58 -5.11 25.09
C GLU A 204 34.60 -4.01 25.42
N GLU A 205 34.64 -2.93 24.62
CA GLU A 205 35.57 -1.81 24.80
C GLU A 205 35.26 -0.98 26.05
N PHE A 206 33.97 -0.77 26.34
CA PHE A 206 33.54 -0.05 27.55
C PHE A 206 33.24 -0.99 28.71
N GLY A 207 33.34 -2.31 28.55
CA GLY A 207 32.90 -3.27 29.55
C GLY A 207 31.41 -3.14 29.89
N ASN A 208 30.96 -3.89 30.90
CA ASN A 208 29.59 -3.91 31.43
C ASN A 208 29.17 -2.60 32.13
N ILE A 209 29.62 -1.44 31.62
CA ILE A 209 29.22 -0.11 32.06
C ILE A 209 27.75 0.04 31.72
N SER A 210 26.93 0.19 32.75
CA SER A 210 25.49 0.40 32.56
C SER A 210 25.27 1.71 31.80
N VAL A 211 24.18 1.81 31.02
CA VAL A 211 23.77 3.07 30.35
C VAL A 211 23.78 4.24 31.34
N LYS A 212 23.44 3.96 32.60
CA LYS A 212 23.43 4.92 33.71
C LYS A 212 24.83 5.44 34.09
N GLU A 213 25.84 4.58 34.10
CA GLU A 213 27.23 4.97 34.36
C GLU A 213 27.86 5.75 33.18
N LEU A 214 27.40 5.49 31.95
CA LEU A 214 27.74 6.28 30.76
C LEU A 214 27.10 7.68 30.80
N GLU A 215 25.82 7.76 31.19
CA GLU A 215 25.12 9.04 31.43
C GLU A 215 25.83 9.86 32.52
N GLU A 216 26.22 9.25 33.64
CA GLU A 216 26.96 9.91 34.71
C GLU A 216 28.34 10.43 34.25
N LYS A 217 29.08 9.65 33.45
CA LYS A 217 30.34 10.10 32.87
C LYS A 217 30.16 11.23 31.85
N PHE A 218 29.09 11.19 31.05
CA PHE A 218 28.77 12.23 30.08
C PHE A 218 28.39 13.55 30.78
N GLU A 219 27.67 13.47 31.90
CA GLU A 219 27.32 14.62 32.74
C GLU A 219 28.57 15.26 33.38
N ASP A 220 29.52 14.45 33.88
CA ASP A 220 30.81 14.92 34.41
C ASP A 220 31.67 15.60 33.32
N ILE A 221 31.69 15.04 32.10
CA ILE A 221 32.36 15.66 30.95
C ILE A 221 31.70 16.99 30.57
N ASN A 222 30.36 17.04 30.50
CA ASN A 222 29.63 18.28 30.20
C ASN A 222 29.88 19.34 31.26
N GLN A 223 29.92 18.99 32.54
CA GLN A 223 30.30 19.93 33.61
C GLN A 223 31.72 20.46 33.44
N LYS A 224 32.69 19.61 33.08
CA LYS A 224 34.07 20.04 32.83
C LYS A 224 34.17 20.94 31.59
N VAL A 225 33.43 20.62 30.53
CA VAL A 225 33.34 21.45 29.32
C VAL A 225 32.72 22.82 29.64
N ASP A 226 31.65 22.87 30.44
CA ASP A 226 31.04 24.13 30.88
C ASP A 226 31.98 24.97 31.76
N GLN A 227 32.77 24.32 32.62
CA GLN A 227 33.82 24.97 33.41
C GLN A 227 34.94 25.58 32.55
N ILE A 228 35.17 25.07 31.34
CA ILE A 228 36.16 25.59 30.38
C ILE A 228 35.55 26.68 29.49
N ILE A 229 34.31 26.47 29.01
CA ILE A 229 33.59 27.41 28.13
C ILE A 229 33.28 28.72 28.86
N LYS A 230 32.94 28.67 30.15
CA LYS A 230 32.57 29.88 30.91
C LYS A 230 33.74 30.89 31.02
N PRO A 231 34.97 30.51 31.41
CA PRO A 231 36.15 31.37 31.32
C PRO A 231 36.47 31.83 29.90
N LEU A 232 36.29 30.98 28.88
CA LEU A 232 36.51 31.35 27.47
C LEU A 232 35.58 32.48 27.00
N LYS A 233 34.30 32.43 27.41
CA LYS A 233 33.34 33.52 27.14
C LYS A 233 33.69 34.80 27.91
N GLU A 234 34.19 34.67 29.13
CA GLU A 234 34.72 35.81 29.89
C GLU A 234 35.98 36.39 29.22
N PHE A 235 36.82 35.55 28.61
CA PHE A 235 37.98 35.94 27.82
C PHE A 235 37.57 36.69 26.55
N GLU A 236 36.58 36.20 25.79
CA GLU A 236 36.01 36.91 24.64
C GLU A 236 35.46 38.30 25.03
N TYR A 237 34.83 38.41 26.21
CA TYR A 237 34.35 39.69 26.71
C TYR A 237 35.52 40.64 27.03
N CYS A 238 36.54 40.17 27.74
CA CYS A 238 37.76 40.93 28.01
C CYS A 238 38.48 41.35 26.72
N PHE A 239 38.56 40.46 25.73
CA PHE A 239 39.17 40.74 24.43
C PHE A 239 38.39 41.82 23.66
N LYS A 240 37.05 41.76 23.66
CA LYS A 240 36.20 42.85 23.11
C LYS A 240 36.39 44.17 23.85
N CYS A 241 36.57 44.14 25.17
CA CYS A 241 36.90 45.35 25.94
C CYS A 241 38.26 45.92 25.53
N ILE A 242 39.26 45.07 25.30
CA ILE A 242 40.60 45.45 24.83
C ILE A 242 40.56 45.97 23.39
N GLU A 243 39.87 45.32 22.45
CA GLU A 243 39.69 45.82 21.07
C GLU A 243 39.00 47.19 21.03
N ASN A 244 38.03 47.41 21.93
CA ASN A 244 37.39 48.72 22.07
C ASN A 244 38.33 49.78 22.67
N LEU A 245 39.30 49.37 23.51
CA LEU A 245 40.36 50.24 24.04
C LEU A 245 41.45 50.52 22.99
N GLU A 246 41.84 49.55 22.16
CA GLU A 246 42.75 49.75 21.03
C GLU A 246 42.17 50.74 20.00
N LYS A 247 40.85 50.65 19.74
CA LYS A 247 40.14 51.65 18.91
C LYS A 247 40.17 53.05 19.50
N LEU A 248 40.29 53.19 20.83
CA LEU A 248 40.46 54.47 21.53
C LEU A 248 41.92 54.95 21.58
N GLN A 249 42.90 54.15 21.12
CA GLN A 249 44.34 54.44 21.21
C GLN A 249 45.05 54.70 19.87
N LEU A 250 44.31 54.93 18.80
CA LEU A 250 44.88 55.41 17.52
C LEU A 250 45.46 56.84 17.56
N GLU A 251 45.67 57.44 18.73
CA GLU A 251 46.42 58.71 18.88
C GLU A 251 47.77 58.63 19.63
N PHE A 252 48.24 57.45 20.08
CA PHE A 252 49.63 57.34 20.60
C PHE A 252 50.39 56.18 19.95
N ARG A 253 51.09 56.48 18.85
CA ARG A 253 52.12 55.58 18.29
C ARG A 253 53.38 55.61 19.17
N ASN A 254 54.03 54.47 19.34
CA ASN A 254 55.32 54.18 18.69
C ASN A 254 55.81 52.76 19.02
N GLY A 255 56.46 52.15 18.03
CA GLY A 255 56.77 50.72 18.01
C GLY A 255 57.89 50.28 18.94
N THR A 256 57.75 49.03 19.39
CA THR A 256 58.84 48.08 19.70
C THR A 256 58.23 46.67 19.69
N ASP A 257 58.85 45.72 19.00
CA ASP A 257 58.49 44.29 18.98
C ASP A 257 58.80 43.61 20.34
N LYS A 258 58.07 43.99 21.38
CA LYS A 258 57.99 43.23 22.63
C LYS A 258 56.53 42.98 22.97
N PRO A 259 56.18 41.79 23.51
CA PRO A 259 54.83 41.53 24.01
C PRO A 259 54.46 42.62 24.99
N VAL A 260 53.35 43.30 24.72
CA VAL A 260 52.85 44.40 25.53
C VAL A 260 52.53 43.85 26.91
N ASP A 261 53.21 44.33 27.94
CA ASP A 261 52.83 44.08 29.33
C ASP A 261 51.48 44.78 29.58
N LEU A 262 50.39 44.09 29.26
CA LEU A 262 49.02 44.59 29.35
C LEU A 262 48.68 45.05 30.78
N ILE A 263 49.24 44.41 31.81
CA ILE A 263 49.05 44.80 33.21
C ILE A 263 49.81 46.10 33.48
N GLY A 264 51.08 46.18 33.08
CA GLY A 264 51.88 47.40 33.16
C GLY A 264 51.23 48.57 32.42
N TYR A 265 50.72 48.30 31.22
CA TYR A 265 50.04 49.26 30.38
C TYR A 265 48.75 49.79 31.00
N LEU A 266 47.88 48.92 31.52
CA LEU A 266 46.64 49.32 32.18
C LEU A 266 46.90 50.05 33.50
N LYS A 267 47.96 49.68 34.24
CA LYS A 267 48.40 50.42 35.44
C LYS A 267 48.87 51.82 35.09
N ASP A 268 49.65 51.98 34.02
CA ASP A 268 50.12 53.28 33.57
C ASP A 268 48.99 54.14 32.99
N LEU A 269 48.02 53.53 32.29
CA LEU A 269 46.80 54.18 31.84
C LEU A 269 45.95 54.70 33.01
N THR A 270 45.80 53.88 34.05
CA THR A 270 45.04 54.23 35.26
C THR A 270 45.71 55.40 35.99
N LYS A 271 47.04 55.42 36.07
CA LYS A 271 47.80 56.57 36.61
C LYS A 271 47.63 57.82 35.75
N LEU A 272 47.65 57.69 34.42
CA LEU A 272 47.51 58.80 33.48
C LEU A 272 46.11 59.43 33.57
N ILE A 273 45.06 58.60 33.68
CA ILE A 273 43.66 59.02 33.83
C ILE A 273 43.44 59.72 35.19
N HIS A 274 44.01 59.19 36.27
CA HIS A 274 43.97 59.85 37.58
C HIS A 274 44.72 61.20 37.58
N LYS A 275 45.83 61.29 36.85
CA LYS A 275 46.67 62.51 36.78
C LYS A 275 46.02 63.63 35.96
N ASN A 276 45.23 63.30 34.94
CA ASN A 276 44.74 64.27 33.95
C ASN A 276 43.25 64.62 34.06
N CYS A 277 42.52 64.16 35.09
CA CYS A 277 41.09 64.46 35.33
C CYS A 277 40.28 64.63 34.04
N LEU A 278 40.24 63.57 33.22
CA LEU A 278 39.46 63.53 31.99
C LEU A 278 37.96 63.47 32.36
N ASN A 279 37.39 64.65 32.59
CA ASN A 279 35.97 64.86 32.76
C ASN A 279 35.26 64.67 31.42
N GLY A 280 34.96 63.41 31.09
CA GLY A 280 34.03 63.08 30.02
C GLY A 280 34.55 62.03 29.05
N GLN A 281 34.68 60.78 29.51
CA GLN A 281 34.23 59.58 28.77
C GLN A 281 34.29 58.31 29.65
N THR A 282 33.10 57.74 29.87
CA THR A 282 32.63 56.37 30.20
C THR A 282 33.40 55.35 31.06
N ILE A 283 34.69 55.45 31.36
CA ILE A 283 35.37 54.42 32.18
C ILE A 283 35.79 55.01 33.52
N SER A 284 35.05 54.66 34.58
CA SER A 284 35.38 55.04 35.95
C SER A 284 36.74 54.46 36.33
N PRO A 285 37.63 55.23 37.00
CA PRO A 285 38.90 54.71 37.50
C PRO A 285 38.72 53.49 38.43
N GLY A 286 37.57 53.38 39.10
CA GLY A 286 37.21 52.20 39.89
C GLY A 286 37.00 50.94 39.04
N HIS A 287 36.40 51.07 37.85
CA HIS A 287 36.22 49.96 36.91
C HIS A 287 37.57 49.46 36.36
N LEU A 288 38.49 50.35 36.03
CA LEU A 288 39.85 49.98 35.61
C LEU A 288 40.62 49.26 36.71
N THR A 289 40.55 49.77 37.94
CA THR A 289 41.20 49.15 39.10
C THR A 289 40.64 47.75 39.38
N GLU A 290 39.32 47.58 39.29
CA GLU A 290 38.67 46.28 39.47
C GLU A 290 38.98 45.31 38.32
N THR A 291 39.11 45.82 37.09
CA THR A 291 39.48 45.02 35.92
C THR A 291 40.95 44.56 36.00
N ILE A 292 41.86 45.42 36.44
CA ILE A 292 43.27 45.05 36.69
C ILE A 292 43.35 43.99 37.79
N LYS A 293 42.63 44.17 38.89
CA LYS A 293 42.61 43.19 39.98
C LYS A 293 42.05 41.84 39.54
N LYS A 294 40.98 41.84 38.74
CA LYS A 294 40.45 40.61 38.13
C LYS A 294 41.50 39.96 37.23
N LEU A 295 42.17 40.70 36.35
CA LEU A 295 43.22 40.15 35.51
C LEU A 295 44.40 39.57 36.31
N GLU A 296 44.82 40.24 37.39
CA GLU A 296 45.88 39.76 38.29
C GLU A 296 45.48 38.48 39.06
N ASP A 297 44.23 38.38 39.52
CA ASP A 297 43.71 37.18 40.19
C ASP A 297 43.47 36.01 39.20
N PHE A 298 43.28 36.32 37.91
CA PHE A 298 42.97 35.35 36.86
C PHE A 298 44.21 34.82 36.12
N LEU A 299 45.27 35.62 35.94
CA LEU A 299 46.48 35.19 35.21
C LEU A 299 47.08 33.87 35.73
N PRO A 300 47.28 33.69 37.04
CA PRO A 300 47.85 32.44 37.57
C PRO A 300 46.94 31.24 37.34
N LYS A 301 45.61 31.45 37.29
CA LYS A 301 44.63 30.40 37.01
C LYS A 301 44.64 30.01 35.54
N TYR A 302 44.78 31.00 34.66
CA TYR A 302 44.91 30.78 33.22
C TYR A 302 46.21 30.04 32.88
N GLU A 303 47.34 30.46 33.44
CA GLU A 303 48.63 29.76 33.25
C GLU A 303 48.57 28.31 33.73
N LYS A 304 47.93 28.07 34.90
CA LYS A 304 47.69 26.72 35.39
C LYS A 304 46.80 25.91 34.45
N ASN A 305 45.70 26.48 33.96
CA ASN A 305 44.78 25.80 33.06
C ASN A 305 45.40 25.51 31.68
N CYS A 306 46.26 26.40 31.17
CA CYS A 306 47.04 26.13 29.96
C CYS A 306 48.03 24.98 30.18
N GLY A 307 48.72 24.94 31.33
CA GLY A 307 49.56 23.81 31.71
C GLY A 307 48.78 22.50 31.81
N ASP A 308 47.59 22.53 32.42
CA ASP A 308 46.70 21.36 32.54
C ASP A 308 46.17 20.90 31.17
N LEU A 309 45.90 21.83 30.24
CA LEU A 309 45.49 21.55 28.86
C LEU A 309 46.62 20.94 28.02
N GLU A 310 47.85 21.45 28.13
CA GLU A 310 49.03 20.85 27.48
C GLU A 310 49.28 19.43 28.00
N LEU A 311 49.08 19.20 29.30
CA LEU A 311 49.21 17.88 29.92
C LEU A 311 48.14 16.91 29.42
N LEU A 312 46.91 17.40 29.23
CA LEU A 312 45.79 16.66 28.63
C LEU A 312 46.05 16.34 27.15
N GLU A 313 46.55 17.30 26.37
CA GLU A 313 46.88 17.09 24.96
C GLU A 313 48.01 16.06 24.80
N THR A 314 49.02 16.10 25.67
CA THR A 314 50.10 15.11 25.73
C THR A 314 49.56 13.71 26.02
N ARG A 315 48.65 13.59 26.99
CA ARG A 315 48.03 12.32 27.38
C ARG A 315 47.10 11.75 26.31
N ILE A 316 46.39 12.63 25.58
CA ILE A 316 45.57 12.25 24.41
C ILE A 316 46.47 11.73 23.28
N ARG A 317 47.61 12.36 23.01
CA ARG A 317 48.60 11.86 22.03
C ARG A 317 49.20 10.50 22.43
N GLU A 318 49.51 10.29 23.70
CA GLU A 318 49.99 8.99 24.21
C GLU A 318 48.95 7.88 24.04
N LEU A 319 47.67 8.17 24.28
CA LEU A 319 46.56 7.23 24.08
C LEU A 319 46.22 6.99 22.60
N SER A 320 46.67 7.86 21.69
CA SER A 320 46.43 7.75 20.24
C SER A 320 47.52 6.96 19.51
N LEU A 321 48.55 6.48 20.23
CA LEU A 321 49.70 5.72 19.73
C LEU A 321 49.73 4.26 20.21
N ILE A 322 48.68 3.82 20.92
CA ILE A 322 48.38 2.40 21.24
C ILE A 322 47.22 1.99 20.33
#